data_AF-A0A1F4JLP9-F1
#
_entry.id   AF-A0A1F4JLP9-F1
#
_cell.length_a   1.000
_cell.length_b   1.000
_cell.length_c   1.000
_cell.angle_alpha   90.00
_cell.angle_beta   90.00
_cell.angle_gamma   90.00
#
_symmetry.space_group_name_H-M   'P 1'
#
loop_
_entity.id
_entity.type
_entity.pdbx_description
1 polymer ?
#
loop_
_entity_poly.entity_id
_entity_poly.type
_entity_poly.pdbx_seq_one_letter_code
_entity_poly.pdbx_strand_id
1 'polypeptide(L)'
;MILGLKKPNVLQQYRVVEMVGDSAKNQVYMAMIMPLFWIVQIHGEPQPMPSTKRELEALIQRLGDAGIEALMTHFSPKDEDQAADGNDAETENVKN
;
A
#
# COMPACT_ATOMS: atom_id res chain seq x y z
N MET A 1 -0.71 -4.41 -14.75
CA MET A 1 -1.04 -4.72 -13.35
C MET A 1 -1.90 -3.59 -12.78
N ILE A 2 -2.90 -3.87 -11.94
CA ILE A 2 -3.72 -2.83 -11.25
C ILE A 2 -3.78 -3.17 -9.76
N LEU A 3 -3.39 -2.22 -8.91
CA LEU A 3 -3.35 -2.36 -7.45
C LEU A 3 -4.27 -1.33 -6.79
N GLY A 4 -5.10 -1.78 -5.85
CA GLY A 4 -5.78 -0.89 -4.91
C GLY A 4 -4.91 -0.72 -3.68
N LEU A 5 -4.59 0.52 -3.31
CA LEU A 5 -3.70 0.84 -2.20
C LEU A 5 -4.45 1.60 -1.10
N LYS A 6 -4.19 1.24 0.15
CA LYS A 6 -4.69 1.94 1.34
C LYS A 6 -3.64 1.89 2.44
N LYS A 7 -3.40 3.04 3.07
CA LYS A 7 -2.46 3.14 4.19
C LYS A 7 -2.91 2.24 5.34
N PRO A 8 -2.04 1.33 5.85
CA PRO A 8 -2.36 0.50 6.99
C PRO A 8 -2.48 1.34 8.26
N ASN A 9 -3.45 1.02 9.11
CA ASN A 9 -3.58 1.63 10.43
C ASN A 9 -2.49 1.12 11.40
N VAL A 10 -2.40 1.73 12.58
CA VAL A 10 -1.35 1.40 13.57
C VAL A 10 -1.40 -0.06 14.01
N LEU A 11 -2.60 -0.63 14.19
CA LEU A 11 -2.76 -2.04 14.56
C LEU A 11 -2.24 -2.97 13.46
N GLN A 12 -2.51 -2.66 12.19
CA GLN A 12 -1.98 -3.41 11.06
C GLN A 12 -0.45 -3.33 11.02
N GLN A 13 0.12 -2.15 11.18
CA GLN A 13 1.58 -1.98 11.24
C GLN A 13 2.21 -2.82 12.37
N TYR A 14 1.59 -2.83 13.56
CA TYR A 14 2.04 -3.69 14.66
C TYR A 14 2.01 -5.18 14.31
N ARG A 15 0.92 -5.65 13.68
CA ARG A 15 0.79 -7.05 13.24
C ARG A 15 1.86 -7.47 12.25
N VAL A 16 2.33 -6.55 11.39
CA VAL A 16 3.46 -6.85 10.49
C VAL A 16 4.71 -7.20 11.29
N VAL A 17 5.04 -6.38 12.29
CA VAL A 17 6.22 -6.58 13.14
C VAL A 17 6.13 -7.92 13.87
N GLU A 18 4.96 -8.23 14.42
CA GLU A 18 4.69 -9.51 15.09
C GLU A 18 4.83 -10.71 14.13
N MET A 19 4.26 -10.61 12.93
CA MET A 19 4.33 -11.67 11.91
C MET A 19 5.76 -11.98 11.48
N VAL A 20 6.61 -10.96 11.33
CA VAL A 20 7.99 -11.18 10.87
C VAL A 20 8.95 -11.57 12.00
N GLY A 21 8.60 -11.24 13.24
CA GLY A 21 9.39 -11.53 14.43
C GLY A 21 10.78 -10.91 14.37
N ASP A 22 11.82 -11.70 14.67
CA ASP A 22 13.22 -11.24 14.67
C ASP A 22 13.68 -10.63 13.35
N SER A 23 13.07 -11.02 12.22
CA SER A 23 13.36 -10.44 10.90
C SER A 23 13.03 -8.93 10.84
N ALA A 24 12.21 -8.40 11.75
CA ALA A 24 11.93 -6.96 11.87
C ALA A 24 13.20 -6.11 12.10
N LYS A 25 14.25 -6.70 12.68
CA LYS A 25 15.54 -6.01 12.91
C LYS A 25 16.32 -5.78 11.60
N ASN A 26 16.00 -6.53 10.54
CA ASN A 26 16.61 -6.35 9.23
C ASN A 26 15.89 -5.20 8.48
N GLN A 27 16.51 -4.02 8.50
CA GLN A 27 15.94 -2.82 7.87
C GLN A 27 15.74 -2.98 6.37
N VAL A 28 16.65 -3.67 5.67
CA VAL A 28 16.54 -3.92 4.23
C VAL A 28 15.32 -4.80 3.95
N TYR A 29 15.16 -5.87 4.71
CA TYR A 29 13.98 -6.74 4.61
C TYR A 29 12.68 -5.96 4.88
N MET A 30 12.65 -5.16 5.94
CA MET A 30 11.47 -4.34 6.26
C MET A 30 11.16 -3.33 5.17
N ALA A 31 12.16 -2.64 4.62
CA ALA A 31 11.96 -1.69 3.52
C ALA A 31 11.34 -2.36 2.28
N MET A 32 11.70 -3.62 2.00
CA MET A 32 11.14 -4.38 0.88
C MET A 32 9.68 -4.79 1.12
N ILE A 33 9.33 -5.24 2.33
CA ILE A 33 8.00 -5.83 2.57
C ILE A 33 6.94 -4.81 2.99
N MET A 34 7.34 -3.69 3.62
CA MET A 34 6.41 -2.70 4.16
C MET A 34 5.44 -2.13 3.12
N PRO A 35 5.88 -1.79 1.89
CA PRO A 35 4.97 -1.36 0.83
C PRO A 35 3.90 -2.39 0.47
N LEU A 36 4.18 -3.70 0.60
CA LEU A 36 3.25 -4.76 0.22
C LEU A 36 1.97 -4.75 1.07
N PHE A 37 2.06 -4.29 2.32
CA PHE A 37 0.93 -4.21 3.25
C PHE A 37 -0.06 -3.07 2.95
N TRP A 38 0.24 -2.22 1.96
CA TRP A 38 -0.69 -1.22 1.48
C TRP A 38 -1.68 -1.79 0.47
N ILE A 39 -1.41 -2.97 -0.08
CA ILE A 39 -2.24 -3.58 -1.13
C ILE A 39 -3.51 -4.14 -0.50
N VAL A 40 -4.66 -3.60 -0.92
CA VAL A 40 -5.99 -4.07 -0.50
C VAL A 40 -6.77 -4.71 -1.63
N GLN A 41 -6.34 -4.52 -2.88
CA GLN A 41 -6.95 -5.15 -4.05
C GLN A 41 -5.91 -5.43 -5.14
N ILE A 42 -6.11 -6.51 -5.89
CA ILE A 42 -5.34 -6.87 -7.08
C ILE A 42 -6.35 -7.16 -8.20
N HIS A 43 -6.29 -6.39 -9.29
CA HIS A 43 -7.26 -6.50 -10.39
C HIS A 43 -8.74 -6.38 -9.97
N GLY A 44 -9.02 -5.52 -8.98
CA GLY A 44 -10.36 -5.33 -8.42
C GLY A 44 -10.77 -6.40 -7.40
N GLU A 45 -10.05 -7.51 -7.32
CA GLU A 45 -10.29 -8.55 -6.31
C GLU A 45 -9.70 -8.15 -4.96
N PRO A 46 -10.46 -8.27 -3.85
CA PRO A 46 -9.95 -8.02 -2.51
C PRO A 46 -8.70 -8.86 -2.20
N GLN A 47 -7.66 -8.20 -1.70
CA GLN A 47 -6.45 -8.82 -1.21
C GLN A 47 -6.40 -8.66 0.31
N PRO A 48 -6.63 -9.73 1.09
CA PRO A 48 -6.48 -9.67 2.53
C PRO A 48 -5.01 -9.43 2.89
N MET A 49 -4.82 -8.72 4.00
CA MET A 49 -3.50 -8.47 4.58
C MET A 49 -2.86 -9.81 5.00
N PRO A 50 -1.62 -10.11 4.59
CA PRO A 50 -0.92 -11.30 5.05
C PRO A 50 -0.79 -11.32 6.57
N SER A 51 -1.08 -12.48 7.16
CA SER A 51 -1.00 -12.74 8.60
C SER A 51 0.13 -13.71 8.97
N THR A 52 0.75 -14.33 7.96
CA THR A 52 1.89 -15.24 8.10
C THR A 52 2.95 -14.99 7.04
N LYS A 53 4.20 -15.41 7.30
CA LYS A 53 5.29 -15.33 6.30
C LYS A 53 4.95 -16.07 5.01
N ARG A 54 4.27 -17.22 5.10
CA ARG A 54 3.82 -17.99 3.94
C ARG A 54 2.82 -17.22 3.07
N GLU A 55 1.90 -16.48 3.71
CA GLU A 55 0.95 -15.62 2.97
C GLU A 55 1.64 -14.43 2.33
N LEU A 56 2.68 -13.88 2.98
CA LEU A 56 3.49 -12.83 2.41
C LEU A 56 4.24 -13.32 1.16
N GLU A 57 4.84 -14.50 1.21
CA GLU A 57 5.50 -15.13 0.06
C GLU A 57 4.51 -15.40 -1.08
N ALA A 58 3.31 -15.90 -0.76
CA ALA A 58 2.26 -16.11 -1.75
C ALA A 58 1.80 -14.78 -2.39
N LEU A 59 1.74 -13.70 -1.63
CA LEU A 59 1.45 -12.36 -2.17
C LEU A 59 2.56 -11.92 -3.13
N ILE A 60 3.84 -12.05 -2.74
CA ILE A 60 4.98 -11.72 -3.60
C ILE A 60 4.93 -12.52 -4.89
N GLN A 61 4.67 -13.82 -4.81
CA GLN A 61 4.54 -14.69 -5.98
C GLN A 61 3.36 -14.29 -6.88
N ARG A 62 2.22 -13.92 -6.30
CA ARG A 62 1.04 -13.45 -7.04
C ARG A 62 1.30 -12.12 -7.76
N LEU A 63 2.05 -11.21 -7.13
CA LEU A 63 2.39 -9.91 -7.70
C LEU A 63 3.35 -10.05 -8.88
N GLY A 64 4.37 -10.91 -8.74
CA GLY A 64 5.47 -11.00 -9.70
C GLY A 64 6.15 -9.64 -9.93
N ASP A 65 7.01 -9.58 -10.94
CA ASP A 65 7.81 -8.37 -11.21
C ASP A 65 6.93 -7.15 -11.53
N ALA A 66 5.89 -7.34 -12.35
CA ALA A 66 4.98 -6.27 -12.74
C ALA A 66 4.19 -5.69 -11.55
N GLY A 67 3.89 -6.51 -10.53
CA GLY A 67 3.27 -6.06 -9.30
C GLY A 67 4.21 -5.27 -8.41
N ILE A 68 5.46 -5.73 -8.28
CA ILE A 68 6.48 -5.00 -7.52
C ILE A 68 6.80 -3.66 -8.19
N GLU A 69 6.95 -3.62 -9.52
CA GLU A 69 7.21 -2.39 -10.27
C GLU A 69 6.07 -1.37 -10.12
N ALA A 70 4.81 -1.81 -10.26
CA ALA A 70 3.65 -0.95 -10.08
C ALA A 70 3.59 -0.36 -8.66
N LEU A 71 3.94 -1.14 -7.66
CA LEU A 71 4.01 -0.70 -6.27
C LEU A 71 5.12 0.33 -6.06
N MET A 72 6.34 0.06 -6.56
CA MET A 72 7.48 0.97 -6.43
C MET A 72 7.24 2.31 -7.15
N THR A 73 6.55 2.29 -8.30
CA THR A 73 6.17 3.51 -9.03
C THR A 73 5.24 4.42 -8.22
N HIS A 74 4.42 3.84 -7.33
CA HIS A 74 3.55 4.62 -6.45
C HIS A 74 4.32 5.29 -5.30
N PHE A 75 5.32 4.61 -4.74
CA PHE A 75 6.11 5.12 -3.61
C PHE A 75 7.38 5.87 -4.02
N SER A 76 7.73 5.84 -5.30
CA SER A 76 8.81 6.67 -5.83
C SER A 76 8.40 8.13 -5.66
N PRO A 77 9.27 9.00 -5.12
CA PRO A 77 9.02 10.43 -5.10
C PRO A 77 8.82 10.87 -6.55
N LYS A 78 7.57 11.16 -6.90
CA LYS A 78 7.26 11.87 -8.13
C LYS A 78 7.56 13.32 -7.82
N ASP A 79 8.47 13.91 -8.60
CA ASP A 79 8.58 15.36 -8.69
C ASP A 79 7.18 15.89 -9.04
N GLU A 80 6.53 16.47 -8.03
CA GLU A 80 5.36 17.36 -8.00
C GLU A 80 4.15 17.12 -8.95
N ASP A 81 2.97 17.10 -8.32
CA ASP A 81 1.62 17.45 -8.82
C ASP A 81 0.96 16.66 -9.98
N GLN A 82 -0.17 16.02 -9.65
CA GLN A 82 -1.45 16.45 -10.22
C GLN A 82 -2.68 15.95 -9.44
N ALA A 83 -3.55 16.93 -9.21
CA ALA A 83 -4.81 16.91 -8.48
C ALA A 83 -5.86 15.94 -9.04
N ALA A 84 -6.67 15.40 -8.13
CA ALA A 84 -8.11 15.23 -8.31
C ALA A 84 -8.75 15.09 -6.92
N ASP A 85 -8.69 16.20 -6.18
CA ASP A 85 -9.75 16.56 -5.23
C ASP A 85 -11.00 16.82 -6.07
N GLY A 86 -12.07 16.09 -5.78
CA GLY A 86 -13.24 15.97 -6.65
C GLY A 86 -14.48 15.66 -5.85
N ASN A 87 -14.83 16.57 -4.93
CA ASN A 87 -16.17 16.93 -4.47
C ASN A 87 -15.94 18.03 -3.40
N ASP A 88 -16.41 19.26 -3.51
CA ASP A 88 -17.82 19.60 -3.34
C ASP A 88 -18.13 20.95 -4.04
N ALA A 89 -19.07 20.92 -4.98
CA ALA A 89 -19.79 22.11 -5.40
C ALA A 89 -20.86 22.46 -4.35
N GLU A 90 -21.15 23.76 -4.26
CA GLU A 90 -22.20 24.43 -3.47
C GLU A 90 -21.89 24.78 -2.01
N THR A 91 -21.61 26.07 -1.75
CA THR A 91 -22.63 26.99 -1.23
C THR A 91 -22.12 28.45 -1.16
N GLU A 92 -22.84 29.32 -1.86
CA GLU A 92 -23.43 30.57 -1.36
C GLU A 92 -22.57 31.74 -0.78
N ASN A 93 -23.04 32.96 -1.12
CA ASN A 93 -22.80 34.29 -0.50
C ASN A 93 -21.52 35.06 -0.82
N VAL A 94 -21.49 36.40 -0.97
CA VAL A 94 -22.41 37.52 -1.30
C VAL A 94 -21.54 38.80 -1.17
N LYS A 95 -21.86 39.86 -1.94
CA LYS A 95 -21.35 41.25 -1.86
C LYS A 95 -19.87 41.45 -2.28
N ASN A 96 -19.49 42.46 -3.05
CA ASN A 96 -20.04 43.82 -3.20
C ASN A 96 -19.64 44.42 -4.56
#